data_AF-A0A369RKP2-F1
#
_entry.id   AF-A0A369RKP2-F1
#
_cell.length_a   1.000
_cell.length_b   1.000
_cell.length_c   1.000
_cell.angle_alpha   90.00
_cell.angle_beta   90.00
_cell.angle_gamma   90.00
#
_symmetry.space_group_name_H-M   'P 1'
#
loop_
_entity.id
_entity.type
_entity.pdbx_description
1 polymer ?
#
loop_
_entity_poly.entity_id
_entity_poly.type
_entity_poly.pdbx_seq_one_letter_code
_entity_poly.pdbx_strand_id
1 'polypeptide(L)' 'METLEEAYKLTKKSNGAPGIDGVTFESIEAIGVRKYLQRIRHELTTKTYNQNRNRRKEIPKSGGKFRKLNIPCIRDGFVA' A
#
# COMPACT_ATOMS: atom_id res chain seq x y z
N MET A 1 12.74 9.99 8.40
CA MET A 1 11.36 9.52 8.69
C MET A 1 10.35 10.23 7.81
N GLU A 2 10.63 11.49 7.44
CA GLU A 2 9.77 12.31 6.58
C GLU A 2 9.40 11.64 5.25
N THR A 3 10.34 10.96 4.59
CA THR A 3 10.10 10.32 3.27
C THR A 3 8.97 9.29 3.27
N LEU A 4 8.88 8.45 4.31
CA LEU A 4 7.83 7.43 4.43
C LEU A 4 6.48 8.03 4.82
N GLU A 5 6.49 9.08 5.66
CA GLU A 5 5.27 9.81 6.05
C GLU A 5 4.70 10.62 4.87
N GLU A 6 5.55 11.24 4.06
CA GLU A 6 5.15 11.95 2.85
C GLU A 6 4.63 10.99 1.77
N ALA A 7 5.34 9.89 1.53
CA ALA A 7 4.87 8.86 0.61
C ALA A 7 3.53 8.27 1.06
N TYR A 8 3.36 8.00 2.36
CA TYR A 8 2.06 7.59 2.92
C TYR A 8 0.96 8.63 2.68
N LYS A 9 1.24 9.93 2.88
CA LYS A 9 0.27 11.01 2.59
C LYS A 9 -0.08 11.07 1.10
N LEU A 10 0.89 10.89 0.21
CA LEU A 10 0.66 10.85 -1.24
C LEU A 10 -0.19 9.64 -1.63
N THR A 11 0.09 8.46 -1.09
CA THR A 11 -0.72 7.25 -1.33
C THR A 11 -2.14 7.40 -0.78
N LYS A 12 -2.30 8.01 0.42
CA LYS A 12 -3.61 8.34 1.01
C LYS A 12 -4.38 9.33 0.13
N LYS A 13 -3.73 10.37 -0.38
CA LYS A 13 -4.31 11.35 -1.30
C LYS A 13 -4.71 10.75 -2.65
N SER A 14 -3.96 9.76 -3.14
CA SER A 14 -4.27 9.00 -4.35
C SER A 14 -5.42 7.98 -4.16
N ASN A 15 -6.01 7.93 -2.96
CA ASN A 15 -7.05 6.98 -2.57
C ASN A 15 -6.64 5.53 -2.90
N GLY A 16 -5.38 5.21 -2.57
CA GLY A 16 -4.76 3.92 -2.88
C GLY A 16 -5.64 2.77 -2.44
N ALA A 17 -6.04 1.93 -3.39
CA ALA A 17 -6.90 0.80 -3.09
C ALA A 17 -6.18 -0.20 -2.15
N PRO A 18 -6.89 -0.82 -1.20
CA PRO A 18 -6.29 -1.79 -0.31
C PRO A 18 -5.72 -2.95 -1.10
N GLY A 19 -4.47 -3.30 -0.77
CA GLY A 19 -3.73 -4.39 -1.38
C GLY A 19 -4.35 -5.76 -1.07
N ILE A 20 -3.61 -6.83 -1.39
CA ILE A 20 -4.05 -8.20 -1.09
C ILE A 20 -4.12 -8.46 0.41
N ASP A 21 -3.28 -7.76 1.19
CA ASP A 21 -3.19 -7.84 2.64
C ASP A 21 -4.43 -7.29 3.36
N GLY A 22 -5.34 -6.64 2.64
CA GLY A 22 -6.55 -6.05 3.21
C GLY A 22 -6.30 -4.84 4.13
N VAL A 23 -5.04 -4.47 4.37
CA VAL A 23 -4.69 -3.29 5.17
C VAL A 23 -5.24 -2.04 4.49
N THR A 24 -6.12 -1.33 5.20
CA THR A 24 -6.68 -0.04 4.80
C THR A 24 -6.02 1.09 5.59
N PHE A 25 -6.20 2.33 5.13
CA PHE A 25 -5.77 3.51 5.88
C PHE A 25 -6.43 3.58 7.26
N GLU A 26 -7.70 3.16 7.38
CA GLU A 26 -8.39 3.06 8.68
C GLU A 26 -7.71 2.07 9.63
N SER A 27 -7.29 0.89 9.14
CA SER A 27 -6.54 -0.06 9.97
C SER A 27 -5.19 0.51 10.41
N ILE A 28 -4.52 1.26 9.53
CA ILE A 28 -3.24 1.92 9.85
C ILE A 28 -3.45 3.04 10.86
N GLU A 29 -4.52 3.83 10.73
CA GLU A 29 -4.88 4.88 11.68
C GLU A 29 -5.28 4.31 13.04
N ALA A 30 -5.97 3.16 13.07
CA ALA A 30 -6.31 2.44 14.31
C ALA A 30 -5.07 1.93 15.05
N ILE A 31 -4.06 1.42 14.34
CA ILE A 31 -2.78 0.98 14.93
C ILE A 31 -1.85 2.16 15.22
N GLY A 32 -2.02 3.25 14.48
CA GLY A 32 -1.15 4.43 14.45
C GLY A 32 -0.14 4.37 13.31
N VAL A 33 -0.22 5.36 12.39
CA VAL A 33 0.68 5.50 11.22
C VAL A 33 2.15 5.40 11.61
N ARG A 34 2.56 6.06 12.71
CA ARG A 34 3.94 6.00 13.21
C ARG A 34 4.38 4.59 13.60
N LYS A 35 3.55 3.82 14.32
CA LYS A 35 3.88 2.43 14.70
C LYS A 35 3.99 1.54 13.47
N TYR A 36 3.09 1.74 12.51
CA TYR A 36 3.12 1.02 11.26
C TYR A 36 4.39 1.29 10.44
N LEU A 37 4.74 2.57 10.26
CA LEU A 37 5.97 2.96 9.56
C LEU A 37 7.23 2.49 10.28
N GLN A 38 7.25 2.50 11.62
CA GLN A 38 8.35 1.92 12.39
C GLN A 38 8.49 0.41 12.15
N ARG A 39 7.38 -0.33 12.07
CA ARG A 39 7.40 -1.76 11.76
C ARG A 39 7.96 -2.03 10.38
N ILE A 40 7.50 -1.28 9.36
CA ILE A 40 8.04 -1.38 8.00
C ILE A 40 9.54 -1.08 7.98
N ARG A 41 9.96 0.01 8.63
CA ARG A 41 11.38 0.38 8.71
C ARG A 41 12.20 -0.72 9.38
N HIS A 42 11.69 -1.34 10.44
CA HIS A 42 12.35 -2.44 11.10
C HIS A 42 12.46 -3.67 10.17
N GLU A 43 11.39 -4.03 9.47
CA GLU A 43 11.40 -5.12 8.48
C GLU A 43 12.38 -4.84 7.32
N LEU A 44 12.46 -3.59 6.85
CA LEU A 44 13.43 -3.17 5.82
C LEU A 44 14.87 -3.23 6.32
N THR A 45 15.12 -2.75 7.55
CA THR A 45 16.46 -2.75 8.16
C THR A 45 16.94 -4.18 8.42
N THR A 46 16.03 -5.06 8.84
CA THR A 46 16.31 -6.49 9.06
C THR A 46 16.29 -7.30 7.77
N LYS A 47 16.02 -6.68 6.60
CA LYS A 47 15.86 -7.34 5.29
C LYS A 47 14.83 -8.48 5.30
N THR A 48 13.90 -8.45 6.24
CA THR A 48 12.77 -9.41 6.35
C THR A 48 11.53 -8.92 5.63
N TYR A 49 11.55 -7.66 5.17
CA TYR A 49 10.46 -7.08 4.39
C TYR A 49 10.28 -7.85 3.08
N ASN A 50 9.12 -8.48 2.94
CA ASN A 50 8.75 -9.23 1.75
C ASN A 50 7.66 -8.47 1.00
N GLN A 51 7.93 -8.14 -0.26
CA GLN A 51 6.98 -7.42 -1.10
C GLN A 51 5.76 -8.30 -1.32
N ASN A 52 4.59 -7.79 -0.95
CA ASN A 52 3.38 -8.59 -1.06
C ASN A 52 2.92 -8.66 -2.50
N ARG A 53 2.23 -9.75 -2.85
CA ARG A 53 1.74 -9.93 -4.21
C ARG A 53 0.75 -8.81 -4.57
N ASN A 54 0.95 -8.17 -5.71
CA ASN A 54 0.04 -7.14 -6.20
C ASN A 54 -1.38 -7.69 -6.35
N ARG A 55 -2.36 -6.94 -5.85
CA ARG A 55 -3.78 -7.26 -6.01
C ARG A 55 -4.19 -6.98 -7.46
N ARG A 56 -4.71 -8.01 -8.13
CA ARG A 56 -5.30 -7.85 -9.47
C ARG A 56 -6.74 -7.39 -9.31
N LYS A 57 -7.04 -6.22 -9.86
CA LYS A 57 -8.42 -5.71 -9.96
C LYS A 57 -8.78 -5.57 -11.42
N GLU A 58 -9.91 -6.13 -11.81
CA GLU A 58 -10.47 -5.97 -13.14
C GLU A 58 -11.47 -4.83 -13.12
N ILE A 59 -11.22 -3.79 -13.92
CA ILE A 59 -12.14 -2.68 -14.08
C ILE A 59 -12.81 -2.82 -15.45
N PRO A 60 -14.15 -2.91 -15.52
CA PRO A 60 -14.86 -2.99 -16.79
C PRO A 60 -14.73 -1.64 -17.53
N LYS A 61 -14.36 -1.68 -18.82
CA LYS A 61 -14.53 -0.52 -19.72
C LYS A 61 -15.84 -0.63 -20.50
N SER A 62 -16.39 0.51 -20.90
CA SER A 62 -17.48 0.59 -21.88
C SER A 62 -17.02 -0.06 -23.19
N GLY A 63 -17.52 -1.27 -23.45
CA GLY A 63 -17.12 -2.10 -24.60
C GLY A 63 -16.74 -3.55 -24.26
N GLY A 64 -16.95 -4.02 -23.02
CA GLY A 64 -16.80 -5.43 -22.64
C GLY A 64 -15.35 -5.89 -22.44
N LYS A 65 -14.36 -5.00 -22.63
CA LYS A 65 -12.95 -5.27 -22.34
C LYS A 65 -12.63 -4.91 -20.89
N PHE A 66 -11.94 -5.81 -20.19
CA PHE A 66 -11.45 -5.57 -18.83
C PHE A 66 -10.05 -4.96 -18.87
N ARG A 67 -9.82 -3.90 -18.10
CA ARG A 67 -8.46 -3.46 -17.79
C ARG A 67 -8.02 -4.14 -16.51
N LYS A 68 -6.96 -4.96 -16.60
CA LYS A 68 -6.29 -5.53 -15.43
C LYS A 68 -5.42 -4.44 -14.79
N LEU A 69 -5.78 -4.04 -13.57
CA LEU A 69 -4.98 -3.13 -12.75
C LEU A 69 -4.21 -3.97 -11.73
N ASN A 70 -2.89 -3.80 -11.72
CA ASN A 70 -2.04 -4.33 -10.65
C ASN A 70 -1.93 -3.26 -9.58
N ILE A 71 -2.57 -3.49 -8.44
CA ILE A 71 -2.57 -2.58 -7.30
C ILE A 71 -1.54 -3.09 -6.30
N PRO A 72 -0.42 -2.39 -6.08
CA PRO A 72 0.52 -2.75 -5.04
C PRO A 72 -0.11 -2.59 -3.65
N CYS A 73 0.42 -3.28 -2.65
CA CYS A 73 -0.03 -3.07 -1.27
C CYS A 73 0.35 -1.66 -0.79
N ILE A 74 -0.42 -1.13 0.17
CA ILE A 74 -0.12 0.18 0.76
C ILE A 74 1.32 0.21 1.29
N ARG A 75 1.79 -0.90 1.88
CA ARG A 75 3.18 -1.12 2.33
C ARG A 75 4.21 -0.89 1.22
N ASP A 76 3.98 -1.46 0.05
CA ASP A 76 4.88 -1.36 -1.09
C ASP A 76 4.77 -0.01 -1.80
N GLY A 77 3.63 0.67 -1.70
CA GLY A 77 3.38 1.96 -2.36
C GLY A 77 4.24 3.11 -1.83
N PHE A 78 4.73 3.05 -0.59
CA PHE A 78 5.60 4.07 -0.01
C PHE A 78 7.05 3.61 0.23
N VAL A 79 7.37 2.33 -0.04
CA VAL A 79 8.71 1.74 0.08
C VAL A 79 9.49 1.80 -1.25
N ALA A 80 8.84 2.24 -2.33
CA ALA A 80 9.39 2.35 -3.68
C ALA A 80 10.46 3.43 -3.84
#